data_AF-Q9FQJ6-F1
#
_entry.id   AF-Q9FQJ6-F1
#
_cell.length_a   1.000
_cell.length_b   1.000
_cell.length_c   1.000
_cell.angle_alpha   90.00
_cell.angle_beta   90.00
_cell.angle_gamma   90.00
#
_symmetry.space_group_name_H-M   'P 1'
#
loop_
_entity.id
_entity.type
_entity.pdbx_description
1 polymer ?
#
loop_
_entity_poly.entity_id
_entity_poly.type
_entity_poly.pdbx_seq_one_letter_code
_entity_poly.pdbx_strand_id
1 'polypeptide(L)'
;EFDVKTAFLHGDLHEEIYMEQPEGFEEKGRENLVCKLKKSLYGLKQAPRQWYRKFDSFMISNGYKRTSADPCVYFKFKRFPGDKFIILLLYVDDMDP
;
A
#
# COMPACT_ATOMS: atom_id res chain seq x y z
N GLU A 1 0.11 1.09 16.93
CA GLU A 1 -0.64 0.50 15.82
C GLU A 1 -1.69 1.42 15.24
N PHE A 2 -1.53 1.70 13.94
CA PHE A 2 -2.47 2.42 13.08
C PHE A 2 -2.74 1.55 11.84
N ASP A 3 -4.00 1.22 11.61
CA ASP A 3 -4.45 0.50 10.41
C ASP A 3 -4.60 1.47 9.22
N VAL A 4 -3.89 1.21 8.13
CA VAL A 4 -4.00 2.00 6.91
C VAL A 4 -5.24 1.57 6.13
N LYS A 5 -6.29 2.41 6.21
CA LYS A 5 -7.54 2.16 5.49
C LYS A 5 -7.30 1.93 4.00
N THR A 6 -7.77 0.77 3.53
CA THR A 6 -7.70 0.34 2.13
C THR A 6 -6.26 0.32 1.58
N ALA A 7 -5.28 -0.06 2.41
CA ALA A 7 -3.85 -0.08 2.07
C ALA A 7 -3.55 -0.54 0.63
N PHE A 8 -4.09 -1.70 0.23
CA PHE A 8 -3.83 -2.26 -1.10
C PHE A 8 -4.40 -1.43 -2.26
N LEU A 9 -5.50 -0.68 -2.05
CA LEU A 9 -6.08 0.19 -3.10
C LEU A 9 -5.16 1.37 -3.45
N HIS A 10 -4.20 1.71 -2.58
CA HIS A 10 -3.19 2.73 -2.89
C HIS A 10 -2.08 2.20 -3.81
N GLY A 11 -1.93 0.87 -3.91
CA GLY A 11 -0.96 0.22 -4.77
C GLY A 11 -1.29 0.38 -6.25
N ASP A 12 -0.31 0.84 -7.03
CA ASP A 12 -0.44 0.97 -8.48
C ASP A 12 -0.23 -0.41 -9.15
N LEU A 13 -1.09 -0.75 -10.12
CA LEU A 13 -0.90 -1.94 -10.96
C LEU A 13 -0.06 -1.59 -12.18
N HIS A 14 0.91 -2.44 -12.50
CA HIS A 14 1.73 -2.30 -13.70
C HIS A 14 1.24 -3.25 -14.80
N GLU A 15 0.64 -4.36 -14.38
CA GLU A 15 0.02 -5.36 -15.23
C GLU A 15 -1.44 -5.02 -15.49
N GLU A 16 -1.95 -5.47 -16.64
CA GLU A 16 -3.37 -5.42 -16.93
C GLU A 16 -4.06 -6.65 -16.34
N ILE A 17 -4.98 -6.42 -15.38
CA ILE A 17 -5.67 -7.48 -14.66
C ILE A 17 -7.17 -7.26 -14.75
N TYR A 18 -7.88 -8.33 -15.04
CA TYR A 18 -9.33 -8.39 -15.06
C TYR A 18 -9.83 -9.33 -13.96
N MET A 19 -11.01 -9.05 -13.44
CA MET A 19 -11.73 -9.94 -12.53
C MET A 19 -13.16 -10.13 -13.03
N GLU A 20 -13.77 -11.24 -12.66
CA GLU A 20 -15.21 -11.44 -12.85
C GLU A 20 -16.00 -10.32 -12.14
N GLN A 21 -17.22 -10.09 -12.62
CA GLN A 21 -18.08 -9.10 -12.01
C GLN A 21 -18.40 -9.55 -10.57
N PRO A 22 -18.27 -8.65 -9.58
CA PRO A 22 -18.69 -8.97 -8.22
C PRO A 22 -20.21 -9.13 -8.16
N GLU A 23 -20.66 -9.94 -7.21
CA GLU A 23 -22.09 -10.18 -6.99
C GLU A 23 -22.86 -8.85 -6.86
N GLY A 24 -23.96 -8.73 -7.61
CA GLY A 24 -24.80 -7.52 -7.64
C GLY A 24 -24.34 -6.43 -8.61
N PHE A 25 -23.21 -6.57 -9.31
CA PHE A 25 -22.79 -5.66 -10.39
C PHE A 25 -23.20 -6.13 -11.79
N GLU A 26 -23.66 -7.37 -11.92
CA GLU A 26 -24.08 -7.95 -13.19
C GLU A 26 -25.38 -7.29 -13.69
N GLU A 27 -25.35 -6.75 -14.90
CA GLU A 27 -26.55 -6.29 -15.60
C GLU A 27 -27.10 -7.41 -16.49
N LYS A 28 -28.44 -7.54 -16.55
CA LYS A 28 -29.08 -8.55 -17.40
C LYS A 28 -28.66 -8.39 -18.86
N GLY A 29 -28.14 -9.46 -19.46
CA GLY A 29 -27.59 -9.48 -20.82
C GLY A 29 -26.13 -9.02 -20.94
N ARG A 30 -25.44 -8.80 -19.81
CA ARG A 30 -24.02 -8.43 -19.73
C ARG A 30 -23.26 -9.27 -18.71
N GLU A 31 -23.76 -10.46 -18.40
CA GLU A 31 -23.21 -11.37 -17.41
C GLU A 31 -21.77 -11.81 -17.77
N ASN A 32 -21.43 -11.81 -19.06
CA ASN A 32 -20.11 -12.19 -19.57
C ASN A 32 -19.06 -11.07 -19.54
N LEU A 33 -19.40 -9.88 -19.03
CA LEU A 33 -18.42 -8.80 -18.86
C LEU A 33 -17.48 -9.09 -17.69
N VAL A 34 -16.33 -8.43 -17.72
CA VAL A 34 -15.31 -8.48 -16.68
C VAL A 34 -14.89 -7.07 -16.28
N CYS A 35 -14.47 -6.90 -15.03
CA CYS A 35 -13.99 -5.63 -14.52
C CYS A 35 -12.48 -5.52 -14.70
N LYS A 36 -12.01 -4.45 -15.36
CA LYS A 36 -10.59 -4.09 -15.39
C LYS A 36 -10.18 -3.42 -14.08
N LEU A 37 -9.21 -3.99 -13.38
CA LEU A 37 -8.68 -3.40 -12.17
C LEU A 37 -7.76 -2.21 -12.49
N LYS A 38 -8.06 -1.06 -11.88
CA LYS A 38 -7.25 0.18 -12.01
C LYS A 38 -6.22 0.34 -10.90
N LYS A 39 -6.44 -0.34 -9.78
CA LYS A 39 -5.62 -0.31 -8.56
C LYS A 39 -5.48 -1.71 -8.02
N SER A 40 -4.46 -1.91 -7.18
CA SER A 40 -4.30 -3.20 -6.54
C SER A 40 -5.44 -3.47 -5.55
N LEU A 41 -5.76 -4.74 -5.32
CA LEU A 41 -6.90 -5.18 -4.55
C LEU A 41 -6.48 -6.35 -3.67
N TYR A 42 -7.12 -6.48 -2.51
CA TYR A 42 -6.92 -7.65 -1.65
C TYR A 42 -7.15 -8.96 -2.43
N GLY A 43 -6.37 -9.99 -2.11
CA GLY A 43 -6.41 -11.27 -2.82
C GLY A 43 -5.53 -11.35 -4.08
N LEU A 44 -5.06 -10.22 -4.63
CA LEU A 44 -4.04 -10.26 -5.67
C LEU A 44 -2.67 -10.63 -5.09
N LYS A 45 -1.98 -11.59 -5.71
CA LYS A 45 -0.65 -12.04 -5.29
C LYS A 45 0.37 -10.90 -5.15
N GLN A 46 0.26 -9.85 -5.96
CA GLN A 46 1.17 -8.71 -5.96
C GLN A 46 0.70 -7.54 -5.11
N ALA A 47 -0.51 -7.58 -4.52
CA ALA A 47 -1.05 -6.45 -3.76
C ALA A 47 -0.17 -5.98 -2.60
N PRO A 48 0.36 -6.88 -1.74
CA PRO A 48 1.26 -6.46 -0.67
C PRO A 48 2.51 -5.75 -1.19
N ARG A 49 3.05 -6.22 -2.32
CA ARG A 49 4.24 -5.62 -2.95
C ARG A 49 3.96 -4.25 -3.56
N GLN A 50 2.83 -4.07 -4.23
CA GLN A 50 2.48 -2.77 -4.81
C GLN A 50 2.17 -1.74 -3.73
N TRP A 51 1.53 -2.17 -2.64
CA TRP A 51 1.35 -1.34 -1.45
C TRP A 51 2.70 -0.91 -0.84
N TYR A 52 3.59 -1.87 -0.56
CA TYR A 52 4.91 -1.56 0.00
C TYR A 52 5.69 -0.56 -0.87
N ARG A 53 5.70 -0.73 -2.20
CA ARG A 53 6.37 0.21 -3.12
C ARG A 53 5.80 1.61 -3.05
N LYS A 54 4.47 1.72 -2.97
CA LYS A 54 3.78 3.01 -2.84
C LYS A 54 4.17 3.69 -1.53
N PHE A 55 4.10 2.93 -0.43
CA PHE A 55 4.43 3.40 0.90
C PHE A 55 5.90 3.83 1.01
N ASP A 56 6.83 3.01 0.52
CA ASP A 56 8.27 3.33 0.51
C ASP A 56 8.56 4.65 -0.21
N SER A 57 8.01 4.81 -1.41
CA SER A 57 8.16 6.06 -2.19
C SER A 57 7.59 7.27 -1.44
N PHE A 58 6.44 7.09 -0.78
CA PHE A 58 5.83 8.12 0.05
C PHE A 58 6.71 8.47 1.27
N MET A 59 7.23 7.49 1.99
CA MET A 59 8.08 7.73 3.16
C MET A 59 9.38 8.43 2.80
N ILE A 60 10.05 7.99 1.74
CA ILE A 60 11.30 8.60 1.25
C ILE A 60 11.06 10.05 0.81
N SER A 61 9.99 10.31 0.04
CA SER A 61 9.65 11.69 -0.37
C SER A 61 9.30 12.60 0.81
N ASN A 62 8.79 12.03 1.91
CA ASN A 62 8.58 12.73 3.18
C ASN A 62 9.83 12.82 4.07
N GLY A 63 11.01 12.42 3.57
CA GLY A 63 12.29 12.57 4.24
C GLY A 63 12.57 11.55 5.35
N TYR A 64 11.85 10.43 5.37
CA TYR A 64 12.23 9.26 6.15
C TYR A 64 13.34 8.49 5.43
N LYS A 65 14.14 7.75 6.20
CA LYS A 65 15.15 6.81 5.71
C LYS A 65 14.77 5.40 6.16
N ARG A 66 15.15 4.39 5.39
CA ARG A 66 15.02 2.99 5.80
C ARG A 66 16.29 2.50 6.48
N THR A 67 16.13 1.54 7.38
CA THR A 67 17.28 0.81 7.92
C THR A 67 17.81 -0.19 6.89
N SER A 68 19.09 -0.55 6.98
CA SER A 68 19.68 -1.62 6.17
C SER A 68 19.38 -3.02 6.71
N ALA A 69 19.02 -3.13 7.99
CA ALA A 69 18.71 -4.39 8.64
C ALA A 69 17.29 -4.87 8.27
N ASP A 70 16.33 -3.94 8.23
CA ASP A 70 14.95 -4.21 7.86
C ASP A 70 14.38 -3.07 6.99
N PRO A 71 14.04 -3.34 5.71
CA PRO A 71 13.41 -2.37 4.80
C PRO A 71 12.02 -1.87 5.24
N CYS A 72 11.37 -2.54 6.19
CA CYS A 72 10.09 -2.12 6.77
C CYS A 72 10.24 -1.14 7.93
N VAL A 73 11.47 -0.89 8.40
CA VAL A 73 11.75 0.09 9.46
C VAL A 73 12.20 1.41 8.85
N TYR A 74 11.42 2.45 9.11
CA TYR A 74 11.68 3.82 8.70
C TYR A 74 12.06 4.68 9.89
N PHE A 75 12.94 5.66 9.69
CA PHE A 75 13.31 6.60 10.72
C PHE A 75 13.52 8.02 10.17
N LYS A 76 13.32 9.02 11.03
CA LYS A 76 13.55 10.43 10.70
C LYS A 76 14.03 11.21 11.92
N PHE A 77 15.06 12.03 11.71
CA PHE A 77 15.57 12.98 12.71
C PHE A 77 14.91 14.35 12.51
N LYS A 78 14.39 14.96 13.58
CA LYS A 78 13.98 16.37 13.56
C LYS A 78 15.18 17.26 13.93
N ARG A 79 15.43 18.31 13.13
CA ARG A 79 16.64 19.18 13.19
C ARG A 79 16.60 20.31 14.24
N PHE A 80 15.71 20.29 15.23
CA PHE A 80 15.50 21.39 16.19
C PHE A 80 15.58 20.91 17.65
N PRO A 81 15.88 21.80 18.63
CA PRO A 81 16.37 21.39 19.95
C PRO A 81 15.34 20.57 20.74
N GLY A 82 15.77 19.41 21.22
CA GLY A 82 14.93 18.35 21.79
C GLY A 82 14.88 17.06 20.97
N ASP A 83 15.72 16.96 19.92
CA ASP A 83 16.08 15.78 19.11
C ASP A 83 15.10 14.61 19.20
N LYS A 84 13.90 14.83 18.66
CA LYS A 84 12.91 13.77 18.54
C LYS A 84 13.28 12.89 17.36
N PHE A 85 13.63 11.66 17.68
CA PHE A 85 13.77 10.55 16.75
C PHE A 85 12.41 9.88 16.58
N ILE A 86 11.99 9.68 15.33
CA ILE A 86 10.77 8.93 15.00
C ILE A 86 11.22 7.63 14.34
N ILE A 87 10.70 6.51 14.82
CA ILE A 87 10.76 5.21 14.16
C ILE A 87 9.34 4.88 13.71
N LEU A 88 9.21 4.28 12.54
CA LEU A 88 7.95 3.73 12.06
C LEU A 88 8.21 2.35 11.49
N LEU A 89 7.44 1.37 11.93
CA LEU A 89 7.44 0.01 11.40
C LEU A 89 6.21 -0.17 10.51
N LEU A 90 6.41 -0.76 9.33
CA LEU A 90 5.32 -1.19 8.45
C LEU A 90 5.19 -2.71 8.52
N TYR A 91 4.03 -3.22 8.91
CA TYR A 91 3.70 -4.63 8.86
C TYR A 91 2.43 -4.84 8.05
N VAL A 92 2.56 -5.32 6.82
CA VAL A 92 1.43 -5.50 5.89
C VAL A 92 0.66 -4.19 5.70
N ASP A 93 -0.51 -4.04 6.32
CA ASP A 93 -1.38 -2.86 6.32
C ASP A 93 -1.35 -2.04 7.63
N ASP A 94 -0.66 -2.55 8.66
CA ASP A 94 -0.48 -1.91 9.95
C ASP A 94 0.81 -1.08 10.03
N MET A 95 0.74 0.00 10.80
CA MET A 95 1.85 0.88 11.10
C MET A 95 2.04 1.08 12.61
N ASP A 96 3.27 0.86 13.08
CA ASP A 96 3.63 1.06 14.48
C ASP A 96 4.60 2.24 14.70
N PRO A 97 4.28 3.17 15.62
CA PRO A 97 5.12 4.32 15.98
C PRO A 97 6.24 4.00 16.99
#